data_AF-A0A9X1T500-F1
#
_entry.id   AF-A0A9X1T500-F1
#
_cell.length_a   1.000
_cell.length_b   1.000
_cell.length_c   1.000
_cell.angle_alpha   90.00
_cell.angle_beta   90.00
_cell.angle_gamma   90.00
#
_symmetry.space_group_name_H-M   'P 1'
#
loop_
_entity.id
_entity.type
_entity.pdbx_description
1 polymer ?
#
loop_
_entity_poly.entity_id
_entity_poly.type
_entity_poly.pdbx_seq_one_letter_code
_entity_poly.pdbx_strand_id
1 'polypeptide(L)'
;MQMNQAVETDPFEAGEGVEAVEFELALGTSDLGEVAFADCVRQAAEMIGGEFLFAMPTDGSFEDAIEIAAIHMGEAGESRGRVFFAVLNAEGDAIRVADREEVGDRFHGFARAFVGVLSRIRDEMPSFGQMEPEGEA
;
A
#
# COMPACT_ATOMS: atom_id res chain seq x y z
N MET A 1 -1.30 7.17 40.69
CA MET A 1 -0.32 7.78 39.77
C MET A 1 -0.24 6.86 38.56
N GLN A 2 -0.38 7.48 37.38
CA GLN A 2 -0.07 7.06 35.99
C GLN A 2 0.43 5.61 35.79
N MET A 3 -0.02 4.90 34.76
CA MET A 3 0.31 5.24 33.37
C MET A 3 -0.77 4.76 32.38
N ASN A 4 -1.42 5.70 31.70
CA ASN A 4 -1.96 5.48 30.36
C ASN A 4 -0.77 5.12 29.47
N GLN A 5 -0.57 3.83 29.19
CA GLN A 5 0.19 3.46 28.00
C GLN A 5 -0.71 3.78 26.81
N ALA A 6 -0.49 4.95 26.22
CA ALA A 6 -0.72 5.06 24.79
C ALA A 6 0.22 4.03 24.16
N VAL A 7 -0.33 2.90 23.72
CA VAL A 7 0.34 2.08 22.72
C VAL A 7 0.53 3.02 21.54
N GLU A 8 1.74 3.56 21.39
CA GLU A 8 2.18 4.10 20.11
C GLU A 8 2.19 2.90 19.18
N THR A 9 1.03 2.63 18.57
CA THR A 9 0.86 1.64 17.52
C THR A 9 1.90 1.96 16.46
N ASP A 10 2.81 1.03 16.18
CA ASP A 10 3.76 1.20 15.10
C ASP A 10 2.97 1.62 13.84
N PRO A 11 3.38 2.68 13.12
CA PRO A 11 2.70 3.11 11.89
C PRO A 11 2.72 2.03 10.79
N PHE A 12 3.36 0.89 11.04
CA PHE A 12 3.47 -0.29 10.20
C PHE A 12 3.04 -1.58 10.94
N GLU A 13 2.22 -1.51 11.99
CA GLU A 13 1.55 -2.71 12.49
C GLU A 13 0.85 -3.41 11.33
N ALA A 14 1.03 -4.74 11.27
CA ALA A 14 0.38 -5.62 10.32
C ALA A 14 -1.10 -5.26 10.20
N GLY A 15 -1.66 -5.49 9.03
CA GLY A 15 -3.07 -5.28 8.73
C GLY A 15 -4.01 -6.16 9.56
N GLU A 16 -4.09 -5.95 10.86
CA GLU A 16 -5.08 -6.52 11.75
C GLU A 16 -6.06 -5.39 12.08
N GLY A 17 -7.16 -5.33 11.34
CA GLY A 17 -8.14 -4.26 11.48
C GLY A 17 -9.19 -4.21 10.37
N VAL A 18 -10.19 -3.35 10.54
CA VAL A 18 -11.31 -3.17 9.61
C VAL A 18 -10.82 -2.87 8.18
N GLU A 19 -9.75 -2.09 8.04
CA GLU A 19 -9.14 -1.73 6.75
C GLU A 19 -8.66 -2.96 5.95
N ALA A 20 -8.11 -3.98 6.62
CA ALA A 20 -7.68 -5.22 5.96
C ALA A 20 -8.88 -5.95 5.34
N VAL A 21 -9.97 -6.03 6.11
CA VAL A 21 -11.22 -6.65 5.69
C VAL A 21 -11.86 -5.86 4.55
N GLU A 22 -11.88 -4.54 4.63
CA GLU A 22 -12.37 -3.68 3.54
C GLU A 22 -11.57 -3.88 2.26
N PHE A 23 -10.24 -4.00 2.38
CA PHE A 23 -9.38 -4.29 1.24
C PHE A 23 -9.63 -5.67 0.65
N GLU A 24 -9.76 -6.72 1.47
CA GLU A 24 -10.13 -8.07 1.02
C GLU A 24 -11.48 -8.09 0.28
N LEU A 25 -12.47 -7.38 0.81
CA LEU A 25 -13.79 -7.26 0.18
C LEU A 25 -13.72 -6.53 -1.17
N ALA A 26 -12.92 -5.46 -1.25
CA ALA A 26 -12.70 -4.72 -2.49
C ALA A 26 -11.99 -5.59 -3.55
N LEU A 27 -10.99 -6.38 -3.13
CA LEU A 27 -10.30 -7.34 -4.00
C LEU A 27 -11.26 -8.42 -4.53
N GLY A 28 -12.16 -8.93 -3.68
CA GLY A 28 -13.16 -9.92 -4.08
C GLY A 28 -14.20 -9.43 -5.09
N THR A 29 -14.24 -8.14 -5.39
CA THR A 29 -15.11 -7.56 -6.42
C THR A 29 -14.46 -7.57 -7.82
N SER A 30 -13.15 -7.80 -7.88
CA SER A 30 -12.39 -7.80 -9.14
C SER A 30 -12.43 -9.16 -9.83
N ASP A 31 -12.52 -9.16 -11.17
CA ASP A 31 -12.47 -10.37 -11.99
C ASP A 31 -11.06 -10.58 -12.56
N LEU A 32 -10.29 -11.47 -11.93
CA LEU A 32 -8.93 -11.83 -12.36
C LEU A 32 -8.87 -12.47 -13.77
N GLY A 33 -10.01 -12.93 -14.31
CA GLY A 33 -10.07 -13.50 -15.66
C GLY A 33 -10.03 -12.44 -16.76
N GLU A 34 -10.38 -11.20 -16.44
CA GLU A 34 -10.48 -10.08 -17.39
C GLU A 34 -9.43 -8.98 -17.14
N VAL A 35 -8.90 -8.90 -15.92
CA VAL A 35 -8.05 -7.79 -15.46
C VAL A 35 -6.75 -8.32 -14.83
N ALA A 36 -5.63 -7.64 -15.10
CA ALA A 36 -4.35 -8.03 -14.51
C ALA A 36 -4.33 -7.79 -12.99
N PHE A 37 -3.59 -8.62 -12.27
CA PHE A 37 -3.47 -8.55 -10.80
C PHE A 37 -3.19 -7.13 -10.27
N ALA A 38 -2.20 -6.44 -10.84
CA ALA A 38 -1.85 -5.09 -10.43
C ALA A 38 -2.99 -4.06 -10.61
N ASP A 39 -3.83 -4.25 -11.63
CA ASP A 39 -4.98 -3.38 -11.88
C ASP A 39 -6.13 -3.67 -10.90
N CYS A 40 -6.37 -4.95 -10.57
CA CYS A 40 -7.31 -5.34 -9.51
C CYS A 40 -6.92 -4.73 -8.16
N VAL A 41 -5.64 -4.84 -7.80
CA VAL A 41 -5.11 -4.30 -6.54
C VAL A 41 -5.21 -2.77 -6.51
N ARG A 42 -4.91 -2.10 -7.63
CA ARG A 42 -5.04 -0.64 -7.74
C ARG A 42 -6.49 -0.18 -7.55
N GLN A 43 -7.42 -0.83 -8.23
CA GLN A 43 -8.84 -0.50 -8.11
C GLN A 43 -9.37 -0.74 -6.70
N ALA A 44 -8.95 -1.85 -6.06
CA ALA A 44 -9.31 -2.14 -4.68
C ALA A 44 -8.75 -1.09 -3.70
N ALA A 45 -7.49 -0.66 -3.89
CA ALA A 45 -6.90 0.41 -3.11
C ALA A 45 -7.66 1.73 -3.26
N GLU A 46 -7.99 2.13 -4.50
CA GLU A 46 -8.76 3.36 -4.77
C GLU A 46 -10.15 3.32 -4.10
N MET A 47 -10.79 2.15 -4.04
CA MET A 47 -12.12 1.99 -3.44
C MET A 47 -12.13 2.27 -1.93
N ILE A 48 -11.03 1.93 -1.24
CA ILE A 48 -10.88 2.13 0.21
C ILE A 48 -10.08 3.40 0.55
N GLY A 49 -9.73 4.22 -0.45
CA GLY A 49 -8.96 5.45 -0.27
C GLY A 49 -7.46 5.24 -0.02
N GLY A 50 -6.91 4.09 -0.39
CA GLY A 50 -5.48 3.78 -0.34
C GLY A 50 -4.72 4.17 -1.61
N GLU A 51 -3.39 4.17 -1.51
CA GLU A 51 -2.47 4.44 -2.62
C GLU A 51 -1.75 3.14 -3.03
N PHE A 52 -1.83 2.79 -4.32
CA PHE A 52 -1.06 1.68 -4.87
C PHE A 52 0.42 2.04 -4.92
N LEU A 53 1.28 1.20 -4.35
CA LEU A 53 2.72 1.45 -4.32
C LEU A 53 3.43 0.74 -5.48
N PHE A 54 3.34 -0.58 -5.52
CA PHE A 54 4.00 -1.41 -6.53
C PHE A 54 3.37 -2.80 -6.62
N ALA A 55 3.65 -3.48 -7.73
CA ALA A 55 3.46 -4.93 -7.90
C ALA A 55 4.73 -5.52 -8.49
N MET A 56 5.07 -6.75 -8.10
CA MET A 56 6.25 -7.46 -8.58
C MET A 56 6.05 -8.98 -8.53
N PRO A 57 6.75 -9.74 -9.40
CA PRO A 57 6.83 -11.18 -9.24
C PRO A 57 7.52 -11.52 -7.91
N THR A 58 7.12 -12.63 -7.30
CA THR A 58 7.72 -13.11 -6.04
C THR A 58 9.07 -13.81 -6.28
N ASP A 59 9.34 -14.27 -7.51
CA ASP A 59 10.55 -15.01 -7.90
C ASP A 59 10.90 -16.16 -6.95
N GLY A 60 9.88 -16.82 -6.37
CA GLY A 60 10.04 -17.90 -5.39
C GLY A 60 10.45 -17.46 -3.98
N SER A 61 10.45 -16.16 -3.69
CA SER A 61 10.71 -15.60 -2.35
C SER A 61 9.48 -15.63 -1.42
N PHE A 62 8.30 -15.95 -1.97
CA PHE A 62 7.05 -16.06 -1.22
C PHE A 62 6.40 -17.40 -1.60
N GLU A 63 6.14 -18.25 -0.60
CA GLU A 63 5.56 -19.57 -0.82
C GLU A 63 4.11 -19.42 -1.30
N ASP A 64 3.71 -20.24 -2.29
CA ASP A 64 2.36 -20.27 -2.83
C ASP A 64 1.83 -18.97 -3.47
N ALA A 65 2.71 -18.03 -3.83
CA ALA A 65 2.34 -16.83 -4.59
C ALA A 65 3.27 -16.56 -5.78
N ILE A 66 2.72 -16.08 -6.89
CA ILE A 66 3.47 -15.72 -8.10
C ILE A 66 3.71 -14.21 -8.23
N GLU A 67 2.80 -13.41 -7.68
CA GLU A 67 2.90 -11.95 -7.65
C GLU A 67 2.51 -11.40 -6.28
N ILE A 68 3.15 -10.30 -5.91
CA ILE A 68 2.87 -9.54 -4.70
C ILE A 68 2.73 -8.06 -5.05
N ALA A 69 1.75 -7.41 -4.45
CA ALA A 69 1.53 -5.98 -4.56
C ALA A 69 1.43 -5.35 -3.18
N ALA A 70 1.90 -4.12 -3.05
CA ALA A 70 1.81 -3.35 -1.82
C ALA A 70 0.93 -2.12 -2.03
N ILE A 71 0.12 -1.82 -1.02
CA ILE A 71 -0.68 -0.60 -0.94
C ILE A 71 -0.37 0.13 0.35
N HIS A 72 -0.54 1.44 0.35
CA HIS A 72 -0.44 2.30 1.53
C HIS A 72 -1.81 2.85 1.89
N MET A 73 -2.17 2.73 3.16
CA MET A 73 -3.40 3.27 3.74
C MET A 73 -3.02 4.41 4.69
N GLY A 74 -3.31 5.62 4.25
CA GLY A 74 -2.99 6.88 4.91
C GLY A 74 -3.33 8.03 3.98
N GLU A 75 -3.30 9.28 4.46
CA GLU A 75 -3.49 10.40 3.55
C GLU A 75 -2.36 10.41 2.51
N ALA A 76 -2.72 10.68 1.26
CA ALA A 76 -1.81 10.58 0.14
C ALA A 76 -0.58 11.48 0.35
N GLY A 77 0.59 10.85 0.55
CA GLY A 77 1.86 11.55 0.78
C GLY A 77 2.33 11.57 2.24
N GLU A 78 1.50 11.14 3.18
CA GLU A 78 1.92 10.98 4.57
C GLU A 78 2.81 9.75 4.74
N SER A 79 3.94 9.92 5.41
CA SER A 79 4.82 8.79 5.75
C SER A 79 4.29 7.92 6.89
N ARG A 80 3.23 8.38 7.56
CA ARG A 80 2.53 7.64 8.62
C ARG A 80 1.27 7.03 8.02
N GLY A 81 1.31 5.73 7.74
CA GLY A 81 0.15 4.98 7.30
C GLY A 81 0.49 3.51 7.16
N ARG A 82 -0.54 2.67 7.19
CA ARG A 82 -0.42 1.22 7.19
C ARG A 82 -0.07 0.71 5.80
N VAL A 83 0.69 -0.36 5.72
CA VAL A 83 1.00 -1.01 4.44
C VAL A 83 0.38 -2.38 4.44
N PHE A 84 -0.39 -2.67 3.40
CA PHE A 84 -0.99 -3.99 3.17
C PHE A 84 -0.37 -4.62 1.93
N PHE A 85 -0.30 -5.95 1.94
CA PHE A 85 0.20 -6.72 0.81
C PHE A 85 -0.92 -7.60 0.28
N ALA A 86 -1.17 -7.51 -1.03
CA ALA A 86 -1.99 -8.46 -1.75
C ALA A 86 -1.07 -9.45 -2.45
N VAL A 87 -1.45 -10.72 -2.47
CA VAL A 87 -0.71 -11.78 -3.18
C VAL A 87 -1.63 -12.52 -4.12
N LEU A 88 -1.12 -12.84 -5.31
CA LEU A 88 -1.75 -13.73 -6.27
C LEU A 88 -1.25 -15.14 -6.02
N ASN A 89 -2.17 -16.09 -5.79
CA ASN A 89 -1.83 -17.49 -5.55
C ASN A 89 -1.06 -18.11 -6.73
N ALA A 90 -0.40 -19.24 -6.48
CA ALA A 90 0.38 -19.95 -7.50
C ALA A 90 -0.43 -20.39 -8.73
N GLU A 91 -1.75 -20.55 -8.59
CA GLU A 91 -2.67 -20.94 -9.65
C GLU A 91 -3.10 -19.73 -10.52
N GLY A 92 -2.89 -18.50 -10.04
CA GLY A 92 -3.18 -17.26 -10.77
C GLY A 92 -4.66 -16.88 -10.80
N ASP A 93 -5.50 -17.46 -9.95
CA ASP A 93 -6.96 -17.29 -9.96
C ASP A 93 -7.52 -16.68 -8.67
N ALA A 94 -6.70 -16.52 -7.62
CA ALA A 94 -7.14 -15.95 -6.36
C ALA A 94 -6.18 -14.89 -5.81
N ILE A 95 -6.74 -13.73 -5.46
CA ILE A 95 -6.04 -12.68 -4.70
C ILE A 95 -6.44 -12.77 -3.23
N ARG A 96 -5.48 -12.63 -2.32
CA ARG A 96 -5.73 -12.47 -0.89
C ARG A 96 -4.83 -11.42 -0.29
N VAL A 97 -5.19 -10.93 0.89
CA VAL A 97 -4.26 -10.15 1.72
C VAL A 97 -3.30 -11.12 2.41
N ALA A 98 -2.02 -10.78 2.41
CA ALA A 98 -0.98 -11.57 3.04
C ALA A 98 -0.76 -11.13 4.49
N ASP A 99 -0.57 -12.12 5.36
CA ASP A 99 -0.21 -11.87 6.75
C ASP A 99 1.24 -11.39 6.84
N ARG A 100 1.52 -10.59 7.88
CA ARG A 100 2.86 -10.02 8.10
C ARG A 100 3.93 -11.10 8.21
N GLU A 101 3.60 -12.21 8.86
CA GLU A 101 4.51 -13.34 9.05
C GLU A 101 4.88 -13.99 7.71
N GLU A 102 3.97 -14.00 6.74
CA GLU A 102 4.20 -14.54 5.40
C GLU A 102 5.04 -13.59 4.53
N VAL A 103 4.75 -12.29 4.60
CA VAL A 103 5.46 -11.25 3.83
C VAL A 103 6.90 -11.11 4.31
N GLY A 104 7.14 -11.22 5.62
CA GLY A 104 8.48 -11.11 6.20
C GLY A 104 9.11 -9.71 6.08
N ASP A 105 10.21 -9.50 6.81
CA ASP A 105 10.79 -8.17 7.01
C ASP A 105 11.29 -7.49 5.73
N ARG A 106 11.66 -8.28 4.70
CA ARG A 106 12.25 -7.76 3.46
C ARG A 106 11.26 -6.90 2.68
N PHE A 107 10.06 -7.42 2.43
CA PHE A 107 9.04 -6.74 1.64
C PHE A 107 8.46 -5.55 2.41
N HIS A 108 8.28 -5.67 3.73
CA HIS A 108 7.95 -4.54 4.60
C HIS A 108 8.99 -3.43 4.55
N GLY A 109 10.28 -3.78 4.61
CA GLY A 109 11.38 -2.82 4.49
C GLY A 109 11.39 -2.10 3.13
N PHE A 110 11.11 -2.83 2.05
CA PHE A 110 11.01 -2.25 0.71
C PHE A 110 9.83 -1.28 0.59
N ALA A 111 8.64 -1.67 1.05
CA ALA A 111 7.46 -0.80 1.02
C ALA A 111 7.65 0.46 1.86
N ARG A 112 8.25 0.33 3.05
CA ARG A 112 8.58 1.49 3.89
C ARG A 112 9.56 2.44 3.19
N ALA A 113 10.59 1.90 2.55
CA ALA A 113 11.54 2.71 1.79
C ALA A 113 10.85 3.44 0.63
N PHE A 114 9.93 2.75 -0.07
CA PHE A 114 9.17 3.30 -1.19
C PHE A 114 8.27 4.47 -0.75
N VAL A 115 7.48 4.30 0.31
CA VAL A 115 6.67 5.38 0.91
C VAL A 115 7.55 6.56 1.31
N GLY A 116 8.70 6.31 1.94
CA GLY A 116 9.64 7.36 2.32
C GLY A 116 10.18 8.17 1.13
N VAL A 117 10.45 7.52 -0.01
CA VAL A 117 10.87 8.20 -1.24
C VAL A 117 9.71 9.02 -1.82
N LEU A 118 8.51 8.47 -1.91
CA LEU A 118 7.34 9.17 -2.44
C LEU A 118 6.98 10.41 -1.61
N SER A 119 6.96 10.28 -0.28
CA SER A 119 6.72 11.42 0.62
C SER A 119 7.76 12.52 0.40
N ARG A 120 9.04 12.16 0.26
CA ARG A 120 10.12 13.13 0.07
C ARG A 120 10.02 13.87 -1.27
N ILE A 121 9.73 13.15 -2.36
CA ILE A 121 9.54 13.78 -3.67
C ILE A 121 8.35 14.76 -3.65
N ARG A 122 7.29 14.42 -2.92
CA ARG A 122 6.08 15.24 -2.79
C ARG A 122 6.32 16.48 -1.90
N ASP A 123 7.10 16.33 -0.84
CA ASP A 123 7.47 17.42 0.09
C ASP A 123 8.50 18.40 -0.53
N GLU A 124 9.43 17.88 -1.34
CA GLU A 124 10.44 18.69 -2.05
C GLU A 124 9.89 19.40 -3.33
N MET A 125 8.64 19.14 -3.73
CA MET A 125 7.97 19.91 -4.79
C MET A 125 7.26 21.15 -4.21
N PRO A 126 7.84 22.36 -4.32
CA PRO A 126 7.06 23.57 -4.09
C PRO A 126 5.92 23.59 -5.12
N SER A 127 4.72 23.97 -4.66
CA SER A 127 3.56 24.16 -5.53
C SER A 127 3.94 25.00 -6.76
N PHE A 128 4.02 24.37 -7.93
CA PHE A 128 4.24 25.03 -9.22
C PHE A 128 3.04 25.91 -9.66
N GLY A 129 2.14 26.27 -8.74
CA GLY A 129 0.93 27.05 -8.97
C GLY A 129 0.99 28.51 -8.50
N GLN A 130 2.11 28.98 -7.93
CA GLN A 130 2.27 30.37 -7.48
C GLN A 130 3.42 31.08 -8.20
N MET A 131 3.35 31.14 -9.53
CA MET A 131 4.05 32.19 -10.27
C MET A 131 3.00 33.24 -10.60
N GLU A 132 2.93 34.29 -9.78
CA GLU A 132 2.22 35.49 -10.17
C GLU A 132 2.87 36.00 -11.46
N PRO A 133 2.10 36.35 -12.51
CA PRO A 133 2.69 37.02 -13.65
C PRO A 133 3.16 38.39 -13.18
N GLU A 134 4.45 38.53 -12.87
CA GLU A 134 5.14 39.81 -12.84
C GLU A 134 5.13 40.38 -14.27
N GLY A 135 3.99 40.97 -14.62
CA GLY A 135 3.80 41.85 -15.76
C GLY A 135 3.49 43.23 -15.22
N GLU A 136 4.50 43.90 -14.68
CA GLU A 136 4.43 45.32 -14.34
C GLU A 136 4.84 46.16 -15.57
N ALA A 137 3.88 47.00 -15.99
CA ALA A 137 3.96 48.19 -16.85
C ALA A 137 4.35 48.05 -18.35
#